data_AF-A0AA41CRE3-F1
#
_entry.id   AF-A0AA41CRE3-F1
#
_cell.length_a   1.000
_cell.length_b   1.000
_cell.length_c   1.000
_cell.angle_alpha   90.00
_cell.angle_beta   90.00
_cell.angle_gamma   90.00
#
_symmetry.space_group_name_H-M   'P 1'
#
loop_
_entity.id
_entity.type
_entity.pdbx_description
1 polymer ?
#
loop_
_entity_poly.entity_id
_entity_poly.type
_entity_poly.pdbx_seq_one_letter_code
_entity_poly.pdbx_strand_id
1 'polypeptide(L)'
;MKSEKWDGIKGFVIHNEQKGVIVRDNKVDNANELIEQKGVSVDEARRKLFKNTIKKNIKIDPTKLAGYFEFKYEPENAKKVAKLESDNATKQFKQIKNEMQFFGESFLEGFLGFYGIKLDNALERYEHNYHVLEVDDISNPKQKDYYIAVPKQGNIDDKKIAVPNREIAELNIAKFYGEQSVKLQQENTQSLSIKQEEAE
;
A
#
# COMPACT_ATOMS: atom_id res chain seq x y z
N MET A 1 12.82 9.88 21.10
CA MET A 1 11.72 9.04 20.57
C MET A 1 11.17 9.72 19.34
N LYS A 2 10.68 8.98 18.36
CA LYS A 2 10.22 9.57 17.10
C LYS A 2 8.81 9.11 16.76
N SER A 3 8.07 9.98 16.08
CA SER A 3 6.80 9.67 15.45
C SER A 3 6.94 9.79 13.94
N GLU A 4 6.55 8.76 13.20
CA GLU A 4 6.61 8.70 11.74
C GLU A 4 5.23 8.70 11.12
N LYS A 5 4.99 9.67 10.24
CA LYS A 5 3.79 9.74 9.44
C LYS A 5 4.15 9.64 7.96
N TRP A 6 3.42 8.77 7.29
CA TRP A 6 3.64 8.44 5.89
C TRP A 6 2.50 8.97 5.03
N ASP A 7 2.80 9.47 3.84
CA ASP A 7 1.79 9.92 2.89
C ASP A 7 0.86 8.80 2.42
N GLY A 8 -0.42 9.13 2.21
CA GLY A 8 -1.43 8.14 1.84
C GLY A 8 -1.75 7.08 2.91
N ILE A 9 -1.06 7.07 4.04
CA ILE A 9 -1.20 6.11 5.12
C ILE A 9 -1.92 6.75 6.32
N LYS A 10 -2.87 6.01 6.89
CA LYS A 10 -3.68 6.48 8.04
C LYS A 10 -3.04 6.04 9.34
N GLY A 11 -2.78 6.99 10.23
CA GLY A 11 -2.11 6.79 11.51
C GLY A 11 -0.60 7.05 11.38
N PHE A 12 0.14 6.71 12.44
CA PHE A 12 1.57 6.93 12.52
C PHE A 12 2.24 5.84 13.37
N VAL A 13 3.56 5.72 13.26
CA VAL A 13 4.37 4.82 14.10
C VAL A 13 5.11 5.66 15.12
N ILE A 14 4.92 5.37 16.41
CA ILE A 14 5.81 5.87 17.46
C ILE A 14 6.88 4.83 17.70
N HIS A 15 8.15 5.23 17.73
CA HIS A 15 9.24 4.29 17.90
C HIS A 15 10.47 4.87 18.61
N ASN A 16 11.27 3.96 19.16
CA ASN A 16 12.66 4.18 19.50
C ASN A 16 13.54 3.56 18.39
N GLU A 17 14.83 3.34 18.64
CA GLU A 17 15.75 2.77 17.63
C GLU A 17 15.41 1.32 17.24
N GLN A 18 14.74 0.55 18.10
CA GLN A 18 14.55 -0.88 17.93
C GLN A 18 13.08 -1.30 17.79
N LYS A 19 12.19 -0.64 18.53
CA LYS A 19 10.78 -1.00 18.65
C LYS A 19 9.87 0.15 18.29
N GLY A 20 8.76 -0.17 17.63
CA GLY A 20 7.70 0.76 17.26
C GLY A 20 6.30 0.22 17.57
N VAL A 21 5.35 1.14 17.67
CA VAL A 21 3.94 0.87 17.89
C VAL A 21 3.08 1.74 16.99
N ILE A 22 2.00 1.17 16.45
CA ILE A 22 1.05 1.88 15.58
C ILE A 22 0.05 2.64 16.44
N VAL A 23 -0.13 3.92 16.13
CA VAL A 23 -1.07 4.80 16.80
C VAL A 23 -1.98 5.46 15.77
N ARG A 24 -3.26 5.66 16.13
CA ARG A 24 -4.26 6.31 15.25
C ARG A 24 -4.53 7.76 15.62
N ASP A 25 -4.34 8.13 16.88
CA ASP A 25 -4.65 9.46 17.44
C ASP A 25 -3.38 10.16 17.90
N ASN A 26 -3.26 11.46 17.65
CA ASN A 26 -2.02 12.23 17.89
C ASN A 26 -1.64 12.42 19.38
N LYS A 27 -2.46 11.94 20.33
CA LYS A 27 -2.15 12.04 21.75
C LYS A 27 -1.74 10.67 22.29
N VAL A 28 -0.48 10.57 22.68
CA VAL A 28 0.03 9.44 23.45
C VAL A 28 0.66 9.98 24.72
N ASP A 29 -0.01 9.73 25.85
CA ASP A 29 0.39 10.28 27.14
C ASP A 29 1.69 9.64 27.66
N ASN A 30 1.95 8.36 27.33
CA ASN A 30 3.19 7.67 27.70
C ASN A 30 3.69 6.73 26.58
N ALA A 31 4.48 7.27 25.66
CA ALA A 31 4.97 6.54 24.49
C ALA A 31 5.97 5.41 24.85
N ASN A 32 6.79 5.58 25.89
CA ASN A 32 7.75 4.56 26.31
C ASN A 32 7.05 3.29 26.82
N GLU A 33 6.10 3.46 27.75
CA GLU A 33 5.33 2.34 28.30
C GLU A 33 4.53 1.62 27.20
N LEU A 34 3.99 2.36 26.24
CA LEU A 34 3.27 1.78 25.11
C LEU A 34 4.19 0.93 24.21
N ILE A 35 5.42 1.37 23.96
CA ILE A 35 6.43 0.59 23.23
C ILE A 35 6.86 -0.64 24.04
N GLU A 36 7.01 -0.53 25.36
CA GLU A 36 7.38 -1.69 26.19
C GLU A 36 6.32 -2.77 26.19
N GLN A 37 5.04 -2.40 26.31
CA GLN A 37 3.94 -3.34 26.39
C GLN A 37 3.54 -3.93 25.04
N LYS A 38 3.58 -3.14 23.96
CA LYS A 38 2.99 -3.50 22.66
C LYS A 38 3.93 -3.34 21.48
N GLY A 39 5.16 -2.91 21.71
CA GLY A 39 6.14 -2.64 20.67
C GLY A 39 6.58 -3.91 19.95
N VAL A 40 6.61 -3.82 18.63
CA VAL A 40 7.25 -4.79 17.72
C VAL A 40 8.46 -4.12 17.09
N SER A 41 9.21 -4.79 16.21
CA SER A 41 10.30 -4.11 15.49
C SER A 41 9.76 -2.93 14.68
N VAL A 42 10.56 -1.87 14.50
CA VAL A 42 10.12 -0.67 13.77
C VAL A 42 9.65 -1.03 12.35
N ASP A 43 10.40 -1.90 11.67
CA ASP A 43 10.08 -2.38 10.33
C ASP A 43 8.74 -3.13 10.30
N GLU A 44 8.47 -3.98 11.29
CA GLU A 44 7.20 -4.69 11.41
C GLU A 44 6.03 -3.73 11.71
N ALA A 45 6.26 -2.73 12.57
CA ALA A 45 5.26 -1.71 12.88
C ALA A 45 4.88 -0.90 11.62
N ARG A 46 5.87 -0.46 10.84
CA ARG A 46 5.68 0.23 9.55
C ARG A 46 4.92 -0.65 8.56
N ARG A 47 5.37 -1.89 8.36
CA ARG A 47 4.73 -2.82 7.42
C ARG A 47 3.28 -3.12 7.79
N LYS A 48 2.99 -3.31 9.08
CA LYS A 48 1.62 -3.48 9.59
C LYS A 48 0.79 -2.21 9.37
N LEU A 49 1.35 -1.02 9.58
CA LEU A 49 0.67 0.26 9.33
C LEU A 49 0.28 0.40 7.85
N PHE A 50 1.20 0.13 6.93
CA PHE A 50 0.95 0.19 5.48
C PHE A 50 -0.15 -0.78 5.09
N LYS A 51 0.00 -2.06 5.46
CA LYS A 51 -0.96 -3.12 5.17
C LYS A 51 -2.35 -2.79 5.69
N ASN A 52 -2.46 -2.24 6.90
CA ASN A 52 -3.73 -1.87 7.52
C ASN A 52 -4.48 -0.75 6.76
N THR A 53 -3.75 0.23 6.25
CA THR A 53 -4.37 1.30 5.45
C THR A 53 -4.76 0.79 4.07
N ILE A 54 -3.84 0.10 3.40
CA ILE A 54 -4.03 -0.40 2.02
C ILE A 54 -5.21 -1.38 1.97
N LYS A 55 -5.31 -2.33 2.93
CA LYS A 55 -6.42 -3.29 3.04
C LYS A 55 -7.80 -2.63 2.96
N LYS A 56 -7.99 -1.48 3.60
CA LYS A 56 -9.29 -0.78 3.64
C LYS A 56 -9.65 -0.13 2.30
N ASN A 57 -8.66 0.14 1.46
CA ASN A 57 -8.80 0.86 0.20
C ASN A 57 -8.76 -0.07 -1.02
N ILE A 58 -8.57 -1.38 -0.84
CA ILE A 58 -8.57 -2.33 -1.95
C ILE A 58 -9.94 -2.34 -2.64
N LYS A 59 -9.88 -2.14 -3.95
CA LYS A 59 -11.00 -2.35 -4.87
C LYS A 59 -10.79 -3.64 -5.65
N ILE A 60 -11.83 -4.44 -5.73
CA ILE A 60 -11.92 -5.64 -6.55
C ILE A 60 -12.95 -5.36 -7.63
N ASP A 61 -12.41 -5.13 -8.82
CA ASP A 61 -13.16 -5.02 -10.05
C ASP A 61 -13.86 -6.37 -10.35
N PRO A 62 -15.21 -6.40 -10.41
CA PRO A 62 -15.96 -7.61 -10.71
C PRO A 62 -15.53 -8.29 -12.02
N THR A 63 -15.20 -7.53 -13.07
CA THR A 63 -14.76 -8.12 -14.35
C THR A 63 -13.44 -8.87 -14.19
N LYS A 64 -12.50 -8.31 -13.42
CA LYS A 64 -11.20 -8.97 -13.16
C LYS A 64 -11.35 -10.19 -12.24
N LEU A 65 -12.27 -10.14 -11.29
CA LEU A 65 -12.58 -11.27 -10.43
C LEU A 65 -13.25 -12.41 -11.22
N ALA A 66 -14.17 -12.09 -12.12
CA ALA A 66 -14.78 -13.09 -13.02
C ALA A 66 -13.71 -13.79 -13.87
N GLY A 67 -12.82 -13.01 -14.51
CA GLY A 67 -11.70 -13.58 -15.28
C GLY A 67 -10.74 -14.42 -14.44
N TYR A 68 -10.55 -14.11 -13.16
CA TYR A 68 -9.76 -14.94 -12.25
C TYR A 68 -10.43 -16.31 -12.00
N PHE A 69 -11.75 -16.34 -11.82
CA PHE A 69 -12.50 -17.60 -11.70
C PHE A 69 -12.46 -18.42 -12.99
N GLU A 70 -12.59 -17.79 -14.15
CA GLU A 70 -12.44 -18.46 -15.45
C GLU A 70 -11.05 -19.09 -15.61
N PHE A 71 -10.00 -18.35 -15.28
CA PHE A 71 -8.63 -18.85 -15.29
C PHE A 71 -8.42 -20.05 -14.34
N LYS A 72 -9.19 -20.11 -13.25
CA LYS A 72 -9.19 -21.24 -12.29
C LYS A 72 -10.10 -22.40 -12.72
N TYR A 73 -10.70 -22.35 -13.90
CA TYR A 73 -11.66 -23.34 -14.39
C TYR A 73 -12.93 -23.42 -13.52
N GLU A 74 -13.37 -22.30 -12.94
CA GLU A 74 -14.57 -22.18 -12.11
C GLU A 74 -15.65 -21.27 -12.77
N PRO A 75 -16.22 -21.66 -13.93
CA PRO A 75 -17.13 -20.78 -14.69
C PRO A 75 -18.43 -20.47 -13.94
N GLU A 76 -18.89 -21.37 -13.05
CA GLU A 76 -20.06 -21.12 -12.21
C GLU A 76 -19.81 -20.01 -11.19
N ASN A 77 -18.60 -19.95 -10.62
CA ASN A 77 -18.21 -18.85 -9.74
C ASN A 77 -18.04 -17.56 -10.53
N ALA A 78 -17.49 -17.60 -11.74
CA ALA A 78 -17.37 -16.42 -12.60
C ALA A 78 -18.74 -15.75 -12.85
N LYS A 79 -19.80 -16.53 -13.13
CA LYS A 79 -21.16 -16.02 -13.31
C LYS A 79 -21.72 -15.33 -12.05
N LYS A 80 -21.43 -15.85 -10.86
CA LYS A 80 -21.91 -15.28 -9.60
C LYS A 80 -21.34 -13.90 -9.31
N VAL A 81 -20.20 -13.54 -9.90
CA VAL A 81 -19.56 -12.22 -9.73
C VAL A 81 -20.48 -11.07 -10.15
N ALA A 82 -21.36 -11.29 -11.14
CA ALA A 82 -22.35 -10.30 -11.58
C ALA A 82 -23.37 -9.89 -10.49
N LYS A 83 -23.44 -10.64 -9.38
CA LYS A 83 -24.29 -10.30 -8.21
C LYS A 83 -23.60 -9.42 -7.17
N LEU A 84 -22.31 -9.12 -7.32
CA LEU A 84 -21.61 -8.22 -6.41
C LEU A 84 -22.04 -6.77 -6.68
N GLU A 85 -22.49 -6.07 -5.63
CA GLU A 85 -23.10 -4.74 -5.75
C GLU A 85 -22.11 -3.57 -5.70
N SER A 86 -20.84 -3.87 -5.45
CA SER A 86 -19.81 -2.89 -5.10
C SER A 86 -18.47 -3.37 -5.61
N ASP A 87 -17.55 -2.44 -5.91
CA ASP A 87 -16.14 -2.72 -6.18
C ASP A 87 -15.28 -2.72 -4.89
N ASN A 88 -15.82 -2.23 -3.77
CA ASN A 88 -15.12 -2.22 -2.49
C ASN A 88 -15.02 -3.62 -1.89
N ALA A 89 -13.81 -4.11 -1.67
CA ALA A 89 -13.55 -5.46 -1.19
C ALA A 89 -14.16 -5.76 0.18
N THR A 90 -14.25 -4.78 1.08
CA THR A 90 -14.85 -4.97 2.42
C THR A 90 -16.36 -5.16 2.31
N LYS A 91 -17.02 -4.40 1.44
CA LYS A 91 -18.46 -4.55 1.18
C LYS A 91 -18.76 -5.88 0.49
N GLN A 92 -17.99 -6.24 -0.53
CA GLN A 92 -18.13 -7.53 -1.22
C GLN A 92 -17.92 -8.71 -0.26
N PHE A 93 -16.87 -8.70 0.57
CA PHE A 93 -16.66 -9.74 1.56
C PHE A 93 -17.85 -9.89 2.52
N LYS A 94 -18.41 -8.78 3.00
CA LYS A 94 -19.60 -8.79 3.85
C LYS A 94 -20.81 -9.39 3.12
N GLN A 95 -21.02 -9.01 1.86
CA GLN A 95 -22.10 -9.54 1.02
C GLN A 95 -21.94 -11.06 0.84
N ILE A 96 -20.77 -11.53 0.39
CA ILE A 96 -20.47 -12.95 0.17
C ILE A 96 -20.70 -13.76 1.44
N LYS A 97 -20.27 -13.22 2.60
CA LYS A 97 -20.51 -13.87 3.89
C LYS A 97 -21.98 -13.98 4.26
N ASN A 98 -22.75 -12.92 4.03
CA ASN A 98 -24.17 -12.89 4.38
C ASN A 98 -25.01 -13.78 3.44
N GLU A 99 -24.61 -13.87 2.18
CA GLU A 99 -25.27 -14.66 1.14
C GLU A 99 -24.52 -15.98 0.86
N MET A 100 -23.97 -16.61 1.91
CA MET A 100 -23.13 -17.81 1.79
C MET A 100 -23.84 -18.96 1.07
N GLN A 101 -25.15 -19.10 1.23
CA GLN A 101 -25.94 -20.12 0.53
C GLN A 101 -25.94 -19.91 -1.00
N PHE A 102 -25.85 -18.67 -1.47
CA PHE A 102 -25.79 -18.34 -2.88
C PHE A 102 -24.36 -18.43 -3.43
N PHE A 103 -23.42 -17.73 -2.78
CA PHE A 103 -22.03 -17.67 -3.25
C PHE A 103 -21.30 -19.00 -3.04
N GLY A 104 -21.48 -19.63 -1.89
CA GLY A 104 -20.80 -20.86 -1.51
C GLY A 104 -19.36 -20.63 -1.06
N GLU A 105 -18.79 -21.66 -0.42
CA GLU A 105 -17.44 -21.60 0.14
C GLU A 105 -16.36 -21.48 -0.93
N SER A 106 -16.51 -22.16 -2.07
CA SER A 106 -15.54 -22.08 -3.18
C SER A 106 -15.44 -20.67 -3.75
N PHE A 107 -16.56 -19.95 -3.86
CA PHE A 107 -16.54 -18.55 -4.28
C PHE A 107 -15.84 -17.67 -3.24
N LEU A 108 -16.11 -17.88 -1.94
CA LEU A 108 -15.43 -17.13 -0.89
C LEU A 108 -13.91 -17.39 -0.93
N GLU A 109 -13.49 -18.63 -1.09
CA GLU A 109 -12.07 -19.00 -1.19
C GLU A 109 -11.40 -18.32 -2.39
N GLY A 110 -12.01 -18.41 -3.57
CA GLY A 110 -11.50 -17.76 -4.78
C GLY A 110 -11.46 -16.23 -4.64
N PHE A 111 -12.48 -15.63 -4.03
CA PHE A 111 -12.50 -14.20 -3.72
C PHE A 111 -11.35 -13.81 -2.78
N LEU A 112 -11.12 -14.58 -1.70
CA LEU A 112 -10.04 -14.32 -0.76
C LEU A 112 -8.65 -14.50 -1.40
N GLY A 113 -8.50 -15.49 -2.28
CA GLY A 113 -7.28 -15.68 -3.08
C GLY A 113 -7.00 -14.49 -3.98
N PHE A 114 -8.00 -14.04 -4.74
CA PHE A 114 -7.87 -12.86 -5.60
C PHE A 114 -7.60 -11.58 -4.79
N TYR A 115 -8.31 -11.40 -3.68
CA TYR A 115 -8.09 -10.31 -2.74
C TYR A 115 -6.66 -10.30 -2.20
N GLY A 116 -6.12 -11.46 -1.82
CA GLY A 116 -4.76 -11.63 -1.34
C GLY A 116 -3.74 -11.11 -2.37
N ILE A 117 -3.85 -11.54 -3.62
CA ILE A 117 -2.99 -11.08 -4.72
C ILE A 117 -3.10 -9.56 -4.90
N LYS A 118 -4.31 -8.99 -4.85
CA LYS A 118 -4.50 -7.54 -4.97
C LYS A 118 -3.88 -6.77 -3.81
N LEU A 119 -4.01 -7.28 -2.59
CA LEU A 119 -3.43 -6.69 -1.40
C LEU A 119 -1.90 -6.71 -1.46
N ASP A 120 -1.31 -7.85 -1.80
CA ASP A 120 0.14 -8.02 -1.87
C ASP A 120 0.73 -7.12 -2.95
N ASN A 121 0.14 -7.10 -4.16
CA ASN A 121 0.58 -6.19 -5.22
C ASN A 121 0.42 -4.71 -4.84
N ALA A 122 -0.61 -4.35 -4.07
CA ALA A 122 -0.81 -2.97 -3.62
C ALA A 122 0.19 -2.57 -2.54
N LEU A 123 0.48 -3.47 -1.60
CA LEU A 123 1.51 -3.29 -0.59
C LEU A 123 2.89 -3.19 -1.24
N GLU A 124 3.19 -4.07 -2.18
CA GLU A 124 4.46 -4.07 -2.91
C GLU A 124 4.65 -2.78 -3.70
N ARG A 125 3.62 -2.31 -4.42
CA ARG A 125 3.68 -1.00 -5.11
C ARG A 125 3.97 0.14 -4.14
N TYR A 126 3.37 0.11 -2.95
CA TYR A 126 3.66 1.10 -1.94
C TYR A 126 5.12 0.97 -1.46
N GLU A 127 5.58 -0.21 -1.07
CA GLU A 127 6.93 -0.44 -0.55
C GLU A 127 8.07 -0.18 -1.57
N HIS A 128 7.76 -0.14 -2.87
CA HIS A 128 8.72 0.13 -3.94
C HIS A 128 8.73 1.58 -4.46
N ASN A 129 7.83 2.42 -3.97
CA ASN A 129 7.66 3.79 -4.42
C ASN A 129 8.26 4.80 -3.44
N TYR A 130 8.57 6.00 -3.95
CA TYR A 130 8.99 7.14 -3.15
C TYR A 130 7.78 7.76 -2.46
N HIS A 131 7.94 8.01 -1.17
CA HIS A 131 6.91 8.54 -0.29
C HIS A 131 7.47 9.68 0.54
N VAL A 132 6.58 10.59 0.93
CA VAL A 132 6.89 11.61 1.93
C VAL A 132 6.79 10.98 3.32
N LEU A 133 7.87 11.11 4.08
CA LEU A 133 7.97 10.73 5.48
C LEU A 133 8.13 11.99 6.34
N GLU A 134 7.16 12.24 7.20
CA GLU A 134 7.20 13.28 8.23
C GLU A 134 7.61 12.65 9.56
N VAL A 135 8.67 13.16 10.17
CA VAL A 135 9.23 12.67 11.43
C VAL A 135 9.18 13.79 12.48
N ASP A 136 8.50 13.52 13.58
CA ASP A 136 8.43 14.42 14.74
C ASP A 136 9.26 13.83 15.89
N ASP A 137 10.13 14.63 16.53
CA ASP A 137 10.70 14.27 17.83
C ASP A 137 9.66 14.50 18.92
N ILE A 138 9.25 13.44 19.61
CA ILE A 138 8.25 13.51 20.68
C ILE A 138 8.74 14.39 21.84
N SER A 139 10.06 14.46 22.06
CA SER A 139 10.67 15.32 23.08
C SER A 139 10.70 16.79 22.67
N ASN A 140 10.63 17.09 21.37
CA ASN A 140 10.63 18.46 20.84
C ASN A 140 9.66 18.61 19.65
N PRO A 141 8.35 18.71 19.91
CA PRO A 141 7.32 18.72 18.87
C PRO A 141 7.31 19.97 17.98
N LYS A 142 8.21 20.93 18.21
CA LYS A 142 8.32 22.15 17.39
C LYS A 142 9.17 21.96 16.13
N GLN A 143 9.90 20.85 16.03
CA GLN A 143 10.77 20.57 14.89
C GLN A 143 10.26 19.34 14.15
N LYS A 144 9.83 19.56 12.91
CA LYS A 144 9.39 18.50 12.00
C LYS A 144 10.46 18.29 10.95
N ASP A 145 10.92 17.06 10.81
CA ASP A 145 11.84 16.67 9.76
C ASP A 145 11.06 16.01 8.62
N TYR A 146 11.38 16.37 7.38
CA TYR A 146 10.76 15.81 6.19
C TYR A 146 11.78 15.02 5.39
N TYR A 147 11.37 13.86 4.91
CA TYR A 147 12.20 12.98 4.09
C TYR A 147 11.42 12.46 2.88
N ILE A 148 12.15 12.15 1.82
CA ILE A 148 11.71 11.27 0.75
C ILE A 148 12.28 9.89 1.06
N ALA A 149 11.44 8.85 1.17
CA ALA A 149 11.89 7.51 1.54
C ALA A 149 11.17 6.42 0.74
N VAL A 150 11.84 5.27 0.58
CA VAL A 150 11.28 4.06 -0.02
C VAL A 150 11.28 2.95 1.03
N PRO A 151 10.13 2.60 1.63
CA PRO A 151 10.07 1.64 2.72
C PRO A 151 10.01 0.20 2.19
N LYS A 152 11.17 -0.42 1.97
CA LYS A 152 11.21 -1.82 1.51
C LYS A 152 10.97 -2.76 2.68
N GLN A 153 9.81 -3.43 2.69
CA GLN A 153 9.38 -4.31 3.78
C GLN A 153 9.43 -3.62 5.17
N GLY A 154 9.24 -2.30 5.20
CA GLY A 154 9.33 -1.48 6.41
C GLY A 154 10.72 -0.88 6.69
N ASN A 155 11.78 -1.31 6.02
CA ASN A 155 13.12 -0.75 6.20
C ASN A 155 13.34 0.52 5.35
N ILE A 156 13.98 1.54 5.94
CA ILE A 156 14.18 2.86 5.30
C ILE A 156 15.60 3.41 5.38
N ASP A 157 16.52 2.79 6.12
CA ASP A 157 17.67 3.52 6.68
C ASP A 157 18.68 3.99 5.62
N ASP A 158 18.84 3.25 4.53
CA ASP A 158 19.79 3.59 3.45
C ASP A 158 19.17 4.42 2.32
N LYS A 159 17.88 4.78 2.40
CA LYS A 159 17.11 5.34 1.27
C LYS A 159 16.34 6.62 1.58
N LYS A 160 16.58 7.24 2.73
CA LYS A 160 15.95 8.50 3.12
C LYS A 160 16.76 9.70 2.64
N ILE A 161 16.11 10.63 1.97
CA ILE A 161 16.69 11.90 1.50
C ILE A 161 16.02 13.02 2.28
N ALA A 162 16.78 13.78 3.06
CA ALA A 162 16.26 14.92 3.82
C ALA A 162 15.85 16.06 2.89
N VAL A 163 14.70 16.68 3.17
CA VAL A 163 14.17 17.81 2.41
C VAL A 163 13.66 18.91 3.35
N PRO A 164 13.67 20.18 2.94
CA PRO A 164 13.37 21.29 3.85
C PRO A 164 11.92 21.32 4.34
N ASN A 165 10.99 20.87 3.50
CA ASN A 165 9.57 20.84 3.81
C ASN A 165 8.84 19.80 2.93
N ARG A 166 7.57 19.57 3.26
CA ARG A 166 6.69 18.65 2.54
C ARG A 166 6.47 19.01 1.07
N GLU A 167 6.31 20.29 0.74
CA GLU A 167 6.02 20.74 -0.62
C GLU A 167 7.17 20.40 -1.59
N ILE A 168 8.41 20.56 -1.13
CA ILE A 168 9.61 20.17 -1.89
C ILE A 168 9.70 18.65 -2.03
N ALA A 169 9.32 17.89 -0.99
CA ALA A 169 9.25 16.44 -1.06
C ALA A 169 8.30 15.97 -2.17
N GLU A 170 7.08 16.49 -2.16
CA GLU A 170 6.03 16.16 -3.13
C GLU A 170 6.42 16.57 -4.56
N LEU A 171 7.01 17.75 -4.73
CA LEU A 171 7.50 18.23 -6.02
C LEU A 171 8.62 17.33 -6.58
N ASN A 172 9.57 16.93 -5.75
CA ASN A 172 10.67 16.06 -6.18
C ASN A 172 10.15 14.68 -6.56
N ILE A 173 9.25 14.10 -5.75
CA ILE A 173 8.60 12.83 -6.06
C ILE A 173 7.84 12.91 -7.39
N ALA A 174 7.06 13.99 -7.61
CA ALA A 174 6.34 14.21 -8.86
C ALA A 174 7.28 14.29 -10.08
N LYS A 175 8.44 14.95 -9.95
CA LYS A 175 9.46 14.97 -11.01
C LYS A 175 10.00 13.59 -11.33
N PHE A 176 10.34 12.78 -10.30
CA PHE A 176 10.81 11.41 -10.51
C PHE A 176 9.79 10.57 -11.29
N TYR A 177 8.50 10.65 -10.95
CA TYR A 177 7.45 9.91 -11.64
C TYR A 177 7.11 10.48 -13.03
N GLY A 178 7.14 11.81 -13.18
CA GLY A 178 7.00 12.48 -14.47
C GLY A 178 8.10 12.07 -15.44
N GLU A 179 9.36 12.09 -15.00
CA GLU A 179 10.51 11.66 -15.79
C GLU A 179 10.47 10.16 -16.13
N GLN A 180 10.02 9.29 -15.21
CA GLN A 180 9.81 7.88 -15.51
C GLN A 180 8.75 7.66 -16.59
N SER A 181 7.63 8.39 -16.54
CA SER A 181 6.58 8.27 -17.56
C SER A 181 7.06 8.69 -18.95
N VAL A 182 7.92 9.71 -19.04
CA VAL A 182 8.54 10.14 -20.29
C VAL A 182 9.55 9.11 -20.81
N LYS A 183 10.39 8.53 -19.93
CA LYS A 183 11.34 7.47 -20.31
C LYS A 183 10.63 6.20 -20.81
N LEU A 184 9.59 5.75 -20.11
CA LEU A 184 8.78 4.58 -20.52
C LEU A 184 8.09 4.80 -21.88
N GLN A 185 7.68 6.04 -22.20
CA GLN A 185 7.13 6.38 -23.51
C GLN A 185 8.21 6.39 -24.60
N GLN A 186 9.40 6.92 -24.31
CA GLN A 186 10.53 6.93 -25.24
C GLN A 186 11.04 5.52 -25.56
N GLU A 187 11.17 4.65 -24.54
CA GLU A 187 11.57 3.24 -24.72
C GLU A 187 10.54 2.45 -25.53
N ASN A 188 9.23 2.67 -25.31
CA ASN A 188 8.17 2.05 -26.11
C ASN A 188 8.14 2.58 -27.56
N THR A 189 8.46 3.85 -27.78
CA THR A 189 8.50 4.43 -29.14
C THR A 189 9.71 3.91 -29.91
N GLN A 190 10.87 3.77 -29.27
CA GLN A 190 12.09 3.19 -29.87
C GLN A 190 11.95 1.69 -30.16
N SER A 191 11.30 0.93 -29.29
CA SER A 191 11.07 -0.50 -29.52
C SER A 191 10.01 -0.79 -30.59
N LEU A 192 9.13 0.17 -30.90
CA LEU A 192 8.24 0.12 -32.06
C LEU A 192 8.96 0.48 -33.37
N SER A 193 9.89 1.43 -33.36
CA SER A 193 10.65 1.80 -34.56
C SER A 193 11.65 0.72 -34.98
N ILE A 194 12.32 0.05 -34.04
CA ILE A 194 13.25 -1.06 -34.33
C ILE A 194 12.53 -2.25 -34.98
N LYS A 195 11.27 -2.52 -34.58
CA LYS A 195 10.45 -3.59 -35.19
C LYS A 195 9.92 -3.24 -36.59
N GLN A 196 9.92 -1.97 -36.98
CA GLN A 196 9.51 -1.55 -38.32
C GLN A 196 10.67 -1.61 -39.31
N GLU A 197 11.91 -1.37 -38.87
CA GLU A 197 13.11 -1.52 -39.71
C GLU A 197 13.51 -2.99 -39.97
N GLU A 198 13.17 -3.92 -39.07
CA GLU A 198 13.39 -5.37 -39.30
C GLU A 198 12.34 -6.03 -40.22
N ALA A 199 11.33 -5.27 -40.66
CA ALA A 199 10.23 -5.76 -41.49
C ALA A 199 10.22 -5.20 -42.94
N GLU A 200 11.22 -4.37 -43.30
CA GLU A 200 11.52 -3.93 -44.67
C GLU A 200 12.71 -4.72 -45.26
#